data_AF-A0A952A7W6-F1
#
_entry.id   AF-A0A952A7W6-F1
#
_cell.length_a   1.000
_cell.length_b   1.000
_cell.length_c   1.000
_cell.angle_alpha   90.00
_cell.angle_beta   90.00
_cell.angle_gamma   90.00
#
_symmetry.space_group_name_H-M   'P 1'
#
loop_
_entity.id
_entity.type
_entity.pdbx_description
1 polymer ?
#
loop_
_entity_poly.entity_id
_entity_poly.type
_entity_poly.pdbx_seq_one_letter_code
_entity_poly.pdbx_strand_id
1 'polypeptide(L)'
;MSHLLTLNTRQKSNTREEMLGYWARFLRLYERASGKRLSFIAVLERHPSNREHLHLHAAVTSFLPVNRLRRLWYIALGGTGGERGVDTPGGVHMRQFRSKEAGRRASRIARYIAKYMTKDTAEEFNKKRYSASRGASEGMAVDAMWLQAKTRGEAMYELAMLFGLDVMPENFWAASSGRRIWAQVVAGAGHDP
;
A
#
# COMPACT_ATOMS: atom_id res chain seq x y z
N MET A 1 1.47 -3.30 -11.00
CA MET A 1 0.59 -2.28 -10.36
C MET A 1 0.64 -1.00 -11.17
N SER A 2 -0.47 -0.26 -11.28
CA SER A 2 -0.55 0.96 -12.12
C SER A 2 -1.31 2.11 -11.44
N HIS A 3 -2.14 1.78 -10.45
CA HIS A 3 -3.00 2.72 -9.77
C HIS A 3 -2.86 2.62 -8.26
N LEU A 4 -3.21 3.72 -7.62
CA LEU A 4 -3.39 3.82 -6.20
C LEU A 4 -4.84 4.15 -5.89
N LEU A 5 -5.44 3.28 -5.09
CA LEU A 5 -6.77 3.44 -4.54
C LEU A 5 -6.65 3.85 -3.07
N THR A 6 -7.33 4.93 -2.69
CA THR A 6 -7.53 5.31 -1.28
C THR A 6 -9.01 5.24 -0.97
N LEU A 7 -9.35 4.48 0.07
CA LEU A 7 -10.71 4.32 0.60
C LEU A 7 -10.76 4.84 2.04
N ASN A 8 -11.85 5.51 2.39
CA ASN A 8 -12.13 5.92 3.76
C ASN A 8 -13.63 5.90 4.05
N THR A 9 -13.99 6.05 5.32
CA THR A 9 -15.39 6.15 5.77
C THR A 9 -15.71 7.59 6.16
N ARG A 10 -16.99 7.93 6.31
CA ARG A 10 -17.41 9.21 6.93
C ARG A 10 -17.47 9.15 8.45
N GLN A 11 -17.35 7.95 9.03
CA GLN A 11 -17.37 7.78 10.49
C GLN A 11 -16.19 8.53 11.12
N LYS A 12 -16.41 9.12 12.30
CA LYS A 12 -15.36 9.85 13.03
C LYS A 12 -14.23 8.94 13.50
N SER A 13 -14.51 7.66 13.71
CA SER A 13 -13.54 6.64 14.06
C SER A 13 -13.91 5.31 13.42
N ASN A 14 -12.93 4.41 13.25
CA ASN A 14 -13.16 3.03 12.86
C ASN A 14 -11.99 2.16 13.34
N THR A 15 -12.30 0.92 13.68
CA THR A 15 -11.31 -0.08 14.06
C THR A 15 -10.67 -0.72 12.84
N ARG A 16 -9.53 -1.36 13.07
CA ARG A 16 -8.84 -2.16 12.05
C ARG A 16 -9.76 -3.26 11.50
N GLU A 17 -10.45 -3.96 12.39
CA GLU A 17 -11.32 -5.08 12.08
C GLU A 17 -12.50 -4.64 11.22
N GLU A 18 -13.14 -3.52 11.54
CA GLU A 18 -14.20 -2.93 10.71
C GLU A 18 -13.68 -2.58 9.31
N MET A 19 -12.55 -1.88 9.22
CA MET A 19 -11.97 -1.50 7.93
C MET A 19 -11.57 -2.70 7.08
N LEU A 20 -11.02 -3.75 7.68
CA LEU A 20 -10.73 -5.01 6.98
C LEU A 20 -12.02 -5.73 6.57
N GLY A 21 -13.08 -5.66 7.38
CA GLY A 21 -14.40 -6.19 7.05
C GLY A 21 -15.02 -5.49 5.83
N TYR A 22 -14.99 -4.16 5.81
CA TYR A 22 -15.43 -3.35 4.67
C TYR A 22 -14.59 -3.66 3.42
N TRP A 23 -13.27 -3.75 3.58
CA TRP A 23 -12.36 -4.12 2.48
C TRP A 23 -12.68 -5.49 1.89
N ALA A 24 -12.88 -6.50 2.74
CA ALA A 24 -13.22 -7.85 2.29
C ALA A 24 -14.58 -7.88 1.56
N ARG A 25 -15.58 -7.11 2.04
CA ARG A 25 -16.87 -6.98 1.35
C ARG A 25 -16.71 -6.29 0.00
N PHE A 26 -15.94 -5.21 -0.07
CA PHE A 26 -15.62 -4.51 -1.31
C PHE A 26 -14.97 -5.44 -2.34
N LEU A 27 -13.99 -6.25 -1.93
CA LEU A 27 -13.31 -7.19 -2.84
C LEU A 27 -14.28 -8.22 -3.45
N ARG A 28 -15.21 -8.76 -2.65
CA ARG A 28 -16.24 -9.68 -3.13
C ARG A 28 -17.20 -9.00 -4.13
N LEU A 29 -17.60 -7.76 -3.83
CA LEU A 29 -18.45 -6.96 -4.71
C LEU A 29 -17.72 -6.63 -6.02
N TYR A 30 -16.44 -6.30 -5.96
CA TYR A 30 -15.58 -6.07 -7.11
C TYR A 30 -15.49 -7.32 -8.00
N GLU A 31 -15.23 -8.48 -7.42
CA GLU A 31 -15.15 -9.75 -8.14
C GLU A 31 -16.46 -10.05 -8.87
N ARG A 32 -17.60 -9.91 -8.18
CA ARG A 32 -18.93 -10.07 -8.78
C ARG A 32 -19.19 -9.09 -9.92
N ALA A 33 -18.79 -7.83 -9.77
CA ALA A 33 -19.09 -6.77 -10.75
C ALA A 33 -18.13 -6.76 -11.96
N SER A 34 -16.95 -7.36 -11.84
CA SER A 34 -15.91 -7.36 -12.88
C SER A 34 -15.66 -8.74 -13.49
N GLY A 35 -16.12 -9.81 -12.84
CA GLY A 35 -15.78 -11.20 -13.18
C GLY A 35 -14.33 -11.57 -12.84
N LYS A 36 -13.56 -10.70 -12.17
CA LYS A 36 -12.14 -10.90 -11.88
C LYS A 36 -11.79 -10.50 -10.46
N ARG A 37 -10.85 -11.22 -9.85
CA ARG A 37 -10.26 -10.83 -8.56
C ARG A 37 -9.36 -9.61 -8.73
N LEU A 38 -9.52 -8.63 -7.86
CA LEU A 38 -8.63 -7.47 -7.81
C LEU A 38 -7.25 -7.89 -7.29
N SER A 39 -6.18 -7.64 -8.05
CA SER A 39 -4.82 -7.80 -7.54
C SER A 39 -4.39 -6.53 -6.81
N PHE A 40 -3.93 -6.67 -5.57
CA PHE A 40 -3.62 -5.52 -4.72
C PHE A 40 -2.50 -5.79 -3.69
N ILE A 41 -1.89 -4.70 -3.24
CA ILE A 41 -1.19 -4.60 -1.95
C ILE A 41 -1.83 -3.43 -1.20
N ALA A 42 -2.37 -3.67 -0.01
CA ALA A 42 -3.13 -2.69 0.77
C ALA A 42 -2.59 -2.50 2.19
N VAL A 43 -2.62 -1.27 2.67
CA VAL A 43 -2.11 -0.81 3.97
C VAL A 43 -3.18 0.06 4.63
N LEU A 44 -3.36 -0.10 5.94
CA LEU A 44 -4.17 0.80 6.75
C LEU A 44 -3.29 1.90 7.34
N GLU A 45 -3.75 3.15 7.28
CA GLU A 45 -3.08 4.32 7.85
C GLU A 45 -4.08 5.14 8.66
N ARG A 46 -3.71 5.55 9.87
CA ARG A 46 -4.43 6.54 10.68
C ARG A 46 -4.42 7.90 9.98
N HIS A 47 -5.56 8.58 9.99
CA HIS A 47 -5.68 9.92 9.42
C HIS A 47 -4.74 10.89 10.16
N PRO A 48 -3.96 11.73 9.44
CA PRO A 48 -2.97 12.60 10.07
C PRO A 48 -3.53 13.54 11.15
N SER A 49 -4.74 14.07 10.94
CA SER A 49 -5.41 14.96 11.90
C SER A 49 -6.44 14.26 12.80
N ASN A 50 -6.73 12.98 12.58
CA ASN A 50 -7.68 12.22 13.39
C ASN A 50 -7.22 10.77 13.51
N ARG A 51 -6.43 10.47 14.54
CA ARG A 51 -5.78 9.17 14.66
C ARG A 51 -6.74 8.01 14.91
N GLU A 52 -7.99 8.27 15.29
CA GLU A 52 -9.03 7.26 15.48
C GLU A 52 -9.72 6.85 14.18
N HIS A 53 -9.46 7.57 13.09
CA HIS A 53 -9.98 7.27 11.76
C HIS A 53 -8.93 6.62 10.89
N LEU A 54 -9.21 5.47 10.28
CA LEU A 54 -8.30 4.81 9.35
C LEU A 54 -8.70 5.06 7.89
N HIS A 55 -7.67 5.20 7.07
CA HIS A 55 -7.70 5.12 5.62
C HIS A 55 -7.12 3.79 5.16
N LEU A 56 -7.66 3.26 4.05
CA LEU A 56 -7.07 2.13 3.35
C LEU A 56 -6.42 2.63 2.06
N HIS A 57 -5.13 2.38 1.93
CA HIS A 57 -4.35 2.66 0.73
C HIS A 57 -3.98 1.36 0.03
N ALA A 58 -4.38 1.20 -1.23
CA ALA A 58 -4.12 0.01 -2.01
C ALA A 58 -3.44 0.34 -3.36
N ALA A 59 -2.30 -0.28 -3.61
CA ALA A 59 -1.71 -0.37 -4.94
C ALA A 59 -2.43 -1.48 -5.71
N VAL A 60 -2.98 -1.17 -6.89
CA VAL A 60 -3.77 -2.11 -7.70
C VAL A 60 -3.30 -2.20 -9.14
N THR A 61 -3.50 -3.35 -9.79
CA THR A 61 -3.10 -3.60 -11.19
C THR A 61 -4.14 -3.14 -12.20
N SER A 62 -5.41 -3.15 -11.80
CA SER A 62 -6.57 -2.80 -12.62
C SER A 62 -7.60 -2.08 -11.76
N PHE A 63 -8.55 -1.41 -12.41
CA PHE A 63 -9.62 -0.71 -11.72
C PHE A 63 -10.88 -0.67 -12.59
N LEU A 64 -12.02 -0.51 -11.93
CA LEU A 64 -13.29 -0.18 -12.58
C LEU A 64 -13.42 1.35 -12.68
N PRO A 65 -14.26 1.89 -13.58
CA PRO A 65 -14.56 3.32 -13.59
C PRO A 65 -14.91 3.85 -12.19
N VAL A 66 -14.44 5.06 -11.85
CA VAL A 66 -14.48 5.59 -10.48
C VAL A 66 -15.88 5.58 -9.85
N ASN A 67 -16.92 5.83 -10.65
CA ASN A 67 -18.30 5.80 -10.19
C ASN A 67 -18.77 4.38 -9.81
N ARG A 68 -18.29 3.35 -10.53
CA ARG A 68 -18.54 1.96 -10.15
C ARG A 68 -17.80 1.62 -8.85
N LEU A 69 -16.55 2.06 -8.69
CA LEU A 69 -15.82 1.86 -7.43
C LEU A 69 -16.51 2.51 -6.24
N ARG A 70 -17.00 3.76 -6.39
CA ARG A 70 -17.80 4.45 -5.37
C ARG A 70 -19.02 3.64 -4.98
N ARG A 71 -19.82 3.21 -5.96
CA ARG A 71 -21.00 2.38 -5.72
C ARG A 71 -20.68 1.12 -4.93
N LEU A 72 -19.64 0.38 -5.33
CA LEU A 72 -19.22 -0.84 -4.64
C LEU A 72 -18.72 -0.54 -3.22
N TRP A 73 -17.99 0.55 -3.01
CA TRP A 73 -17.51 0.95 -1.70
C TRP A 73 -18.66 1.34 -0.77
N TYR A 74 -19.63 2.10 -1.27
CA TYR A 74 -20.78 2.51 -0.46
C TYR A 74 -21.61 1.30 -0.02
N ILE A 75 -21.82 0.33 -0.93
CA ILE A 75 -22.45 -0.95 -0.58
C ILE A 75 -21.62 -1.72 0.45
N ALA A 76 -20.28 -1.70 0.33
CA ALA A 76 -19.41 -2.35 1.31
C ALA A 76 -19.57 -1.76 2.72
N LEU A 77 -19.80 -0.45 2.82
CA LEU A 77 -20.07 0.28 4.05
C LEU A 77 -21.52 0.13 4.57
N GLY A 78 -22.35 -0.67 3.92
CA GLY A 78 -23.75 -0.89 4.30
C GLY A 78 -24.76 0.03 3.62
N GLY A 79 -24.32 0.86 2.68
CA GLY A 79 -25.20 1.64 1.83
C GLY A 79 -25.84 0.84 0.69
N THR A 80 -26.62 1.55 -0.11
CA THR A 80 -27.30 1.11 -1.35
C THR A 80 -26.41 1.28 -2.60
N GLY A 81 -25.41 2.16 -2.53
CA GLY A 81 -24.56 2.51 -3.66
C GLY A 81 -25.09 3.63 -4.56
N GLY A 82 -26.27 4.18 -4.24
CA GLY A 82 -26.88 5.33 -4.91
C GLY A 82 -26.64 6.67 -4.23
N GLU A 83 -25.94 6.68 -3.09
CA GLU A 83 -25.77 7.85 -2.23
C GLU A 83 -25.01 8.98 -2.94
N ARG A 84 -25.37 10.22 -2.62
CA ARG A 84 -24.75 11.43 -3.16
C ARG A 84 -24.53 12.48 -2.07
N GLY A 85 -23.61 13.41 -2.32
CA GLY A 85 -23.39 14.56 -1.46
C GLY A 85 -23.10 14.18 0.01
N VAL A 86 -23.91 14.72 0.92
CA VAL A 86 -23.78 14.52 2.39
C VAL A 86 -24.21 13.12 2.86
N ASP A 87 -24.85 12.34 2.00
CA ASP A 87 -25.33 11.00 2.33
C ASP A 87 -24.32 9.89 2.00
N THR A 88 -23.25 10.20 1.26
CA THR A 88 -22.23 9.18 0.92
C THR A 88 -21.54 8.64 2.18
N PRO A 89 -21.47 7.32 2.38
CA PRO A 89 -20.93 6.74 3.61
C PRO A 89 -19.40 6.78 3.71
N GLY A 90 -18.70 7.15 2.63
CA GLY A 90 -17.25 7.22 2.59
C GLY A 90 -16.70 7.81 1.30
N GLY A 91 -15.37 7.88 1.19
CA GLY A 91 -14.65 8.44 0.07
C GLY A 91 -13.90 7.38 -0.74
N VAL A 92 -13.81 7.63 -2.05
CA VAL A 92 -13.01 6.84 -2.99
C VAL A 92 -12.16 7.80 -3.81
N HIS A 93 -10.84 7.67 -3.69
CA HIS A 93 -9.87 8.42 -4.47
C HIS A 93 -9.01 7.47 -5.27
N MET A 94 -8.94 7.69 -6.58
CA MET A 94 -8.13 6.89 -7.49
C MET A 94 -7.08 7.78 -8.14
N ARG A 95 -5.82 7.40 -8.04
CA ARG A 95 -4.69 8.07 -8.70
C ARG A 95 -3.97 7.09 -9.61
N GLN A 96 -3.82 7.46 -10.87
CA GLN A 96 -2.99 6.73 -11.83
C GLN A 96 -1.56 7.30 -11.81
N PHE A 97 -0.55 6.43 -11.75
CA PHE A 97 0.84 6.84 -11.96
C PHE A 97 1.21 6.67 -13.44
N ARG A 98 1.25 7.78 -14.18
CA ARG A 98 1.69 7.80 -15.58
C ARG A 98 3.22 7.85 -15.64
N SER A 99 3.81 6.95 -16.42
CA SER A 99 5.20 6.96 -16.89
C SER A 99 5.27 6.03 -18.10
N LYS A 100 6.16 6.29 -19.07
CA LYS A 100 6.36 5.42 -20.24
C LYS A 100 7.07 4.11 -19.83
N GLU A 101 8.02 4.21 -18.90
CA GLU A 101 8.77 3.08 -18.35
C GLU A 101 7.99 2.33 -17.27
N ALA A 102 7.91 1.00 -17.40
CA ALA A 102 7.24 0.13 -16.44
C ALA A 102 7.91 0.09 -15.07
N GLY A 103 9.25 -0.01 -15.02
CA GLY A 103 10.03 0.01 -13.78
C GLY A 103 9.76 1.28 -12.96
N ARG A 104 9.85 2.45 -13.59
CA ARG A 104 9.58 3.73 -12.94
C ARG A 104 8.15 3.85 -12.40
N ARG A 105 7.14 3.28 -13.08
CA ARG A 105 5.76 3.20 -12.54
C ARG A 105 5.72 2.33 -11.28
N ALA A 106 6.34 1.16 -11.32
CA ALA A 106 6.41 0.25 -10.19
C ALA A 106 7.13 0.88 -8.98
N SER A 107 8.29 1.51 -9.18
CA SER A 107 9.05 2.17 -8.11
C SER A 107 8.27 3.32 -7.46
N ARG A 108 7.51 4.11 -8.24
CA ARG A 108 6.66 5.18 -7.68
C ARG A 108 5.53 4.62 -6.81
N ILE A 109 4.95 3.50 -7.22
CA ILE A 109 3.90 2.80 -6.45
C ILE A 109 4.49 2.16 -5.19
N ALA A 110 5.63 1.48 -5.31
CA ALA A 110 6.35 0.87 -4.20
C ALA A 110 6.72 1.92 -3.15
N ARG A 111 7.32 3.04 -3.58
CA ARG A 111 7.61 4.20 -2.72
C ARG A 111 6.37 4.74 -2.02
N TYR A 112 5.26 4.83 -2.75
CA TYR A 112 4.00 5.28 -2.16
C TYR A 112 3.53 4.31 -1.08
N ILE A 113 3.46 3.00 -1.36
CA ILE A 113 3.07 1.99 -0.37
C ILE A 113 4.02 1.98 0.84
N ALA A 114 5.34 2.01 0.61
CA ALA A 114 6.36 2.08 1.66
C ALA A 114 6.18 3.31 2.57
N LYS A 115 5.81 4.47 2.00
CA LYS A 115 5.43 5.65 2.79
C LYS A 115 4.31 5.31 3.78
N TYR A 116 3.21 4.67 3.36
CA TYR A 116 2.10 4.34 4.26
C TYR A 116 2.44 3.22 5.26
N MET A 117 3.31 2.28 4.89
CA MET A 117 3.80 1.25 5.80
C MET A 117 4.64 1.83 6.95
N THR A 118 5.27 2.98 6.74
CA THR A 118 6.19 3.62 7.67
C THR A 118 5.60 4.82 8.41
N LYS A 119 4.56 5.42 7.84
CA LYS A 119 3.91 6.63 8.37
C LYS A 119 3.01 6.35 9.57
N ASP A 120 2.72 5.08 9.85
CA ASP A 120 1.86 4.74 10.97
C ASP A 120 2.46 3.73 11.95
N THR A 121 2.52 4.19 13.19
CA THR A 121 2.81 3.47 14.42
C THR A 121 1.53 2.84 14.98
N ALA A 122 0.62 2.34 14.12
CA ALA A 122 -0.42 1.40 14.53
C ALA A 122 0.26 0.07 14.89
N GLU A 123 1.10 0.11 15.92
CA GLU A 123 1.91 -0.99 16.41
C GLU A 123 1.03 -1.84 17.30
N GLU A 124 0.42 -2.86 16.68
CA GLU A 124 0.19 -4.09 17.40
C GLU A 124 1.35 -5.02 17.05
N PHE A 125 2.13 -5.36 18.08
CA PHE A 125 3.21 -6.33 17.99
C PHE A 125 2.71 -7.59 17.26
N ASN A 126 3.51 -8.12 16.32
CA ASN A 126 3.20 -9.30 15.50
C ASN A 126 2.03 -9.24 14.49
N LYS A 127 1.35 -8.10 14.27
CA LYS A 127 0.35 -8.02 13.19
C LYS A 127 0.96 -7.60 11.85
N LYS A 128 0.53 -8.24 10.76
CA LYS A 128 0.97 -7.91 9.38
C LYS A 128 0.65 -6.45 9.05
N ARG A 129 1.62 -5.70 8.52
CA ARG A 129 1.48 -4.26 8.18
C ARG A 129 0.71 -4.01 6.88
N TYR A 130 0.63 -5.02 6.05
CA TYR A 130 -0.06 -4.96 4.77
C TYR A 130 -0.87 -6.24 4.55
N SER A 131 -1.86 -6.15 3.68
CA SER A 131 -2.56 -7.29 3.11
C SER A 131 -2.31 -7.29 1.60
N ALA A 132 -2.26 -8.47 0.99
CA ALA A 132 -2.05 -8.59 -0.44
C ALA A 132 -3.00 -9.64 -1.02
N SER A 133 -3.38 -9.48 -2.28
CA SER A 133 -4.13 -10.51 -3.00
C SER A 133 -3.30 -11.79 -3.14
N ARG A 134 -3.96 -12.95 -3.17
CA ARG A 134 -3.29 -14.24 -3.45
C ARG A 134 -2.48 -14.13 -4.76
N GLY A 135 -1.25 -14.64 -4.76
CA GLY A 135 -0.33 -14.55 -5.89
C GLY A 135 0.50 -13.26 -5.97
N ALA A 136 0.18 -12.21 -5.20
CA ALA A 136 0.92 -10.94 -5.30
C ALA A 136 2.39 -11.01 -4.88
N SER A 137 2.75 -12.02 -4.08
CA SER A 137 4.12 -12.31 -3.63
C SER A 137 4.54 -13.75 -3.96
N GLU A 138 3.76 -14.47 -4.76
CA GLU A 138 4.04 -15.87 -5.09
C GLU A 138 5.27 -15.93 -6.00
N GLY A 139 6.28 -16.69 -5.59
CA GLY A 139 7.58 -16.75 -6.26
C GLY A 139 8.52 -15.57 -5.98
N MET A 140 8.14 -14.61 -5.13
CA MET A 140 9.05 -13.54 -4.69
C MET A 140 9.73 -13.93 -3.39
N ALA A 141 11.07 -14.03 -3.40
CA ALA A 141 11.85 -14.11 -2.17
C ALA A 141 11.70 -12.79 -1.41
N VAL A 142 11.30 -12.86 -0.15
CA VAL A 142 11.19 -11.71 0.75
C VAL A 142 12.06 -11.99 1.96
N ASP A 143 13.19 -11.30 2.03
CA ASP A 143 14.11 -11.40 3.16
C ASP A 143 13.91 -10.22 4.12
N ALA A 144 13.95 -10.51 5.41
CA ALA A 144 13.98 -9.51 6.47
C ALA A 144 15.21 -9.78 7.33
N MET A 145 16.05 -8.76 7.50
CA MET A 145 17.29 -8.85 8.28
C MET A 145 17.37 -7.72 9.30
N TRP A 146 17.99 -8.02 10.43
CA TRP A 146 18.38 -7.03 11.42
C TRP A 146 19.81 -6.59 11.12
N LEU A 147 20.00 -5.29 10.94
CA LEU A 147 21.30 -4.68 10.77
C LEU A 147 21.93 -4.43 12.14
N GLN A 148 23.24 -4.59 12.25
CA GLN A 148 24.01 -4.28 13.46
C GLN A 148 24.19 -2.78 13.67
N ALA A 149 23.94 -1.98 12.63
CA ALA A 149 24.00 -0.54 12.63
C ALA A 149 23.23 0.13 13.78
N LYS A 150 23.89 1.08 14.44
CA LYS A 150 23.32 1.91 15.51
C LYS A 150 22.85 3.25 15.00
N THR A 151 23.37 3.68 13.85
CA THR A 151 22.96 4.92 13.18
C THR A 151 22.40 4.65 11.79
N ARG A 152 21.64 5.61 11.25
CA ARG A 152 21.13 5.52 9.88
C ARG A 152 22.26 5.45 8.84
N GLY A 153 23.35 6.18 9.05
CA GLY A 153 24.51 6.16 8.16
C GLY A 153 25.16 4.79 8.11
N GLU A 154 25.39 4.19 9.28
CA GLU A 154 25.88 2.81 9.40
C GLU A 154 24.92 1.82 8.74
N ALA A 155 23.60 1.98 8.90
CA ALA A 155 22.62 1.06 8.33
C ALA A 155 22.64 1.10 6.79
N MET A 156 22.81 2.29 6.20
CA MET A 156 22.95 2.42 4.75
C MET A 156 24.26 1.80 4.27
N TYR A 157 25.37 2.00 4.99
CA TYR A 157 26.67 1.42 4.66
C TYR A 157 26.69 -0.11 4.78
N GLU A 158 26.19 -0.65 5.89
CA GLU A 158 26.06 -2.09 6.13
C GLU A 158 25.22 -2.74 5.03
N LEU A 159 24.12 -2.10 4.64
CA LEU A 159 23.29 -2.57 3.55
C LEU A 159 24.01 -2.48 2.19
N ALA A 160 24.79 -1.43 1.94
CA ALA A 160 25.66 -1.34 0.74
C ALA A 160 26.55 -2.57 0.61
N MET A 161 27.25 -2.88 1.71
CA MET A 161 28.20 -3.97 1.79
C MET A 161 27.53 -5.34 1.61
N LEU A 162 26.37 -5.55 2.27
CA LEU A 162 25.62 -6.80 2.18
C LEU A 162 25.13 -7.11 0.77
N PHE A 163 24.84 -6.07 -0.03
CA PHE A 163 24.34 -6.22 -1.40
C PHE A 163 25.38 -5.91 -2.49
N GLY A 164 26.65 -5.68 -2.12
CA GLY A 164 27.73 -5.38 -3.07
C GLY A 164 27.51 -4.09 -3.87
N LEU A 165 26.94 -3.05 -3.26
CA LEU A 165 26.57 -1.80 -3.92
C LEU A 165 27.62 -0.72 -3.69
N ASP A 166 28.26 -0.23 -4.75
CA ASP A 166 29.24 0.88 -4.69
C ASP A 166 28.62 2.23 -4.33
N VAL A 167 27.33 2.40 -4.65
CA VAL A 167 26.53 3.59 -4.37
C VAL A 167 25.14 3.16 -3.93
N MET A 168 24.49 3.96 -3.09
CA MET A 168 23.12 3.71 -2.64
C MET A 168 22.11 3.87 -3.80
N PRO A 169 21.40 2.81 -4.23
CA PRO A 169 20.31 2.90 -5.17
C PRO A 169 19.27 3.97 -4.83
N GLU A 170 18.70 4.61 -5.84
CA GLU A 170 17.56 5.55 -5.71
C GLU A 170 16.27 4.90 -5.15
N ASN A 171 16.29 3.57 -4.99
CA ASN A 171 15.16 2.75 -4.56
C ASN A 171 15.26 2.32 -3.09
N PHE A 172 15.85 3.17 -2.25
CA PHE A 172 15.77 3.07 -0.79
C PHE A 172 14.79 4.07 -0.19
N TRP A 173 13.98 3.61 0.76
CA TRP A 173 12.96 4.41 1.44
C TRP A 173 13.03 4.15 2.94
N ALA A 174 13.75 5.02 3.65
CA ALA A 174 13.80 4.99 5.10
C ALA A 174 12.41 5.31 5.70
N ALA A 175 12.04 4.58 6.75
CA ALA A 175 10.91 4.92 7.58
C ALA A 175 11.15 6.25 8.30
N SER A 176 10.07 6.98 8.60
CA SER A 176 10.10 8.25 9.35
C SER A 176 10.83 8.12 10.70
N SER A 177 10.76 6.93 11.31
CA SER A 177 11.43 6.61 12.58
C SER A 177 12.94 6.39 12.46
N GLY A 178 13.49 6.28 11.25
CA GLY A 178 14.89 5.94 11.00
C GLY A 178 15.27 4.49 11.32
N ARG A 179 14.36 3.70 11.91
CA ARG A 179 14.62 2.32 12.37
C ARG A 179 14.41 1.23 11.32
N ARG A 180 13.90 1.58 10.15
CA ARG A 180 13.63 0.63 9.05
C ARG A 180 13.96 1.29 7.73
N ILE A 181 14.48 0.50 6.79
CA ILE A 181 14.70 0.91 5.40
C ILE A 181 13.99 -0.12 4.52
N TRP A 182 13.20 0.38 3.57
CA TRP A 182 12.64 -0.44 2.49
C TRP A 182 13.50 -0.28 1.27
N ALA A 183 13.85 -1.40 0.65
CA ALA A 183 14.73 -1.45 -0.50
C ALA A 183 14.06 -2.19 -1.65
N GLN A 184 14.30 -1.73 -2.87
CA GLN A 184 14.02 -2.52 -4.07
C GLN A 184 15.29 -2.61 -4.92
N VAL A 185 15.78 -3.82 -5.12
CA VAL A 185 16.76 -4.12 -6.17
C VAL A 185 15.97 -4.36 -7.46
N VAL A 186 16.26 -3.58 -8.50
CA VAL A 186 15.70 -3.78 -9.84
C VAL A 186 16.80 -4.44 -10.66
N ALA A 187 16.61 -5.70 -11.05
CA ALA A 187 17.54 -6.36 -11.95
C ALA A 187 17.55 -5.60 -13.29
N GLY A 188 18.70 -5.01 -13.63
CA GLY A 188 18.95 -4.37 -14.93
C GLY A 188 19.30 -2.89 -14.87
N ALA A 189 20.50 -2.56 -14.38
CA ALA A 189 21.34 -1.47 -14.89
C ALA A 189 22.82 -1.69 -14.45
N GLY A 190 23.48 -2.70 -15.03
CA GLY A 190 24.94 -2.82 -15.03
C GLY A 190 25.58 -3.62 -13.89
N HIS A 191 26.29 -4.67 -14.32
CA HIS A 191 27.27 -5.53 -13.63
C HIS A 191 26.72 -6.62 -12.69
N ASP A 192 26.55 -7.81 -13.28
CA ASP A 192 26.94 -9.07 -12.62
C ASP A 192 28.44 -9.01 -12.28
N PRO A 193 28.87 -9.47 -11.09
CA PRO A 193 30.20 -10.05 -10.93
C PRO A 193 30.31 -11.43 -11.60
#